data_AF-A0A1C5GZA9-F1
#
_entry.id   AF-A0A1C5GZA9-F1
#
_cell.length_a   1.000
_cell.length_b   1.000
_cell.length_c   1.000
_cell.angle_alpha   90.00
_cell.angle_beta   90.00
_cell.angle_gamma   90.00
#
_symmetry.space_group_name_H-M   'P 1'
#
loop_
_entity.id
_entity.type
_entity.pdbx_description
1 polymer ?
#
loop_
_entity_poly.entity_id
_entity_poly.type
_entity_poly.pdbx_seq_one_letter_code
_entity_poly.pdbx_strand_id
1 'polypeptide(L)'
;MRRGYLRDPVAAGLVPVHSDLMNDSGSGVHYYWCTRHHRVETDADVCPARHVLGPYDSAADAEGALQKVRERNEVWEAEDARWAGEGS
;
A
#
# COMPACT_ATOMS: atom_id res chain seq x y z
N MET A 1 -41.07 -41.90 -25.66
CA MET A 1 -40.39 -40.67 -26.15
C MET A 1 -40.77 -39.53 -25.20
N ARG A 2 -39.92 -38.76 -24.52
CA ARG A 2 -38.50 -38.39 -24.63
C ARG A 2 -38.04 -37.80 -23.29
N ARG A 3 -36.84 -38.23 -22.85
CA ARG A 3 -35.79 -37.48 -22.12
C ARG A 3 -36.17 -36.73 -20.84
N GLY A 4 -35.94 -37.37 -19.70
CA GLY A 4 -35.60 -36.66 -18.47
C GLY A 4 -34.24 -35.97 -18.65
N TYR A 5 -34.23 -34.65 -18.48
CA TYR A 5 -32.99 -33.89 -18.38
C TYR A 5 -32.45 -34.05 -16.95
N LEU A 6 -31.34 -34.79 -16.82
CA LEU A 6 -30.45 -34.64 -15.68
C LEU A 6 -30.07 -33.15 -15.61
N ARG A 7 -30.27 -32.54 -14.45
CA ARG A 7 -29.76 -31.20 -14.16
C ARG A 7 -28.30 -31.35 -13.79
N ASP A 8 -27.40 -30.92 -14.67
CA ASP A 8 -25.97 -30.82 -14.42
C ASP A 8 -25.70 -30.08 -13.09
N PRO A 9 -24.86 -30.63 -12.18
CA PRO A 9 -24.36 -29.85 -11.07
C PRO A 9 -23.35 -28.86 -11.62
N VAL A 10 -23.72 -27.58 -11.62
CA VAL A 10 -22.80 -26.47 -11.85
C VAL A 10 -21.63 -26.64 -10.88
N ALA A 11 -20.45 -26.93 -11.44
CA ALA A 11 -19.19 -26.97 -10.73
C ALA A 11 -19.02 -25.66 -9.96
N ALA A 12 -19.08 -25.76 -8.62
CA ALA A 12 -18.73 -24.68 -7.73
C ALA A 12 -17.21 -24.45 -7.84
N GLY A 13 -16.81 -23.62 -8.79
CA GLY A 13 -15.48 -23.03 -8.85
C GLY A 13 -15.31 -22.07 -7.68
N LEU A 14 -14.94 -22.61 -6.52
CA LEU A 14 -14.33 -21.84 -5.44
C LEU A 14 -12.91 -21.49 -5.88
N VAL A 15 -12.78 -20.42 -6.65
CA VAL A 15 -11.51 -19.69 -6.75
C VAL A 15 -11.23 -19.10 -5.35
N PRO A 16 -10.14 -19.48 -4.67
CA PRO A 16 -9.71 -18.75 -3.48
C PRO A 16 -9.33 -17.35 -3.96
N VAL A 17 -10.21 -16.39 -3.70
CA VAL A 17 -9.90 -14.97 -3.85
C VAL A 17 -8.71 -14.71 -2.93
N HIS A 18 -7.57 -14.48 -3.59
CA HIS A 18 -6.24 -14.17 -3.11
C HIS A 18 -6.05 -14.21 -1.59
N SER A 19 -5.20 -15.15 -1.17
CA SER A 19 -4.53 -15.16 0.13
C SER A 19 -3.63 -13.93 0.25
N ASP A 20 -4.23 -12.77 0.40
CA ASP A 20 -3.54 -11.59 0.91
C ASP A 20 -3.73 -11.64 2.42
N LEU A 21 -2.85 -12.40 3.07
CA LEU A 21 -2.37 -12.04 4.40
C LEU A 21 -1.92 -10.59 4.26
N MET A 22 -2.87 -9.68 4.49
CA MET A 22 -2.63 -8.25 4.49
C MET A 22 -1.40 -8.05 5.34
N ASN A 23 -0.44 -7.30 4.81
CA ASN A 23 0.87 -7.01 5.39
C ASN A 23 0.73 -6.57 6.86
N ASP A 24 0.56 -7.54 7.74
CA ASP A 24 0.82 -7.43 9.14
C ASP A 24 2.33 -7.41 9.19
N SER A 25 2.92 -6.21 9.15
CA SER A 25 4.24 -5.93 9.75
C SER A 25 4.17 -6.18 11.27
N GLY A 26 3.59 -7.31 11.66
CA GLY A 26 3.16 -7.68 12.98
C GLY A 26 4.31 -8.33 13.71
N SER A 27 4.66 -7.72 14.84
CA SER A 27 5.63 -8.15 15.86
C SER A 27 6.99 -7.45 15.81
N GLY A 28 6.99 -6.11 15.71
CA GLY A 28 8.18 -5.28 15.93
C GLY A 28 7.78 -3.85 16.30
N VAL A 29 8.69 -3.09 16.91
CA VAL A 29 8.50 -1.66 17.18
C VAL A 29 8.11 -0.96 15.88
N HIS A 30 6.97 -0.24 15.85
CA HIS A 30 6.59 0.51 14.67
C HIS A 30 7.27 1.88 14.69
N TYR A 31 7.86 2.25 13.55
CA TYR A 31 8.48 3.55 13.37
C TYR A 31 7.62 4.42 12.47
N TYR A 32 7.46 5.68 12.84
CA TYR A 32 6.67 6.67 12.14
C TYR A 32 7.51 7.90 11.87
N TRP A 33 7.37 8.51 10.70
CA TRP A 33 7.98 9.80 10.41
C TRP A 33 6.99 10.93 10.66
N CYS A 34 7.29 11.81 11.61
CA CYS A 34 6.45 12.96 11.90
C CYS A 34 6.81 14.14 10.97
N THR A 35 5.87 14.55 10.12
CA THR A 35 6.05 15.69 9.20
C THR A 35 6.00 17.05 9.90
N ARG A 36 5.49 17.09 11.14
CA ARG A 36 5.48 18.30 11.96
C ARG A 36 6.81 18.54 12.67
N HIS A 37 7.36 17.49 13.28
CA HIS A 37 8.57 17.59 14.10
C HIS A 37 9.84 17.17 13.36
N HIS A 38 9.71 16.64 12.14
CA HIS A 38 10.82 16.18 11.31
C HIS A 38 11.74 15.20 12.03
N ARG A 39 11.14 14.20 12.69
CA ARG A 39 11.85 13.14 13.41
C ARG A 39 11.08 11.82 13.34
N VAL A 40 11.78 10.74 13.64
CA VAL A 40 11.16 9.43 13.87
C VAL A 40 10.49 9.41 15.23
N GLU A 41 9.27 8.92 15.26
CA GLU A 41 8.48 8.63 16.47
C GLU A 41 8.16 7.13 16.49
N THR A 42 7.93 6.58 17.68
CA THR A 42 7.46 5.19 17.86
C THR A 42 6.05 5.22 18.41
N ASP A 43 5.38 4.07 18.57
CA ASP A 43 4.01 4.00 19.08
C ASP A 43 3.79 4.72 20.42
N ALA A 44 4.85 4.92 21.22
CA ALA A 44 4.78 5.62 22.50
C ALA A 44 4.61 7.15 22.37
N ASP A 45 5.19 7.76 21.32
CA ASP A 45 5.34 9.21 21.17
C ASP A 45 4.80 9.72 19.81
N VAL A 46 3.93 8.95 19.17
CA VAL A 46 3.43 9.25 17.83
C VAL A 46 2.48 10.46 17.83
N CYS A 47 2.75 11.41 16.95
CA CYS A 47 1.85 12.52 16.66
C CYS A 47 0.53 12.03 16.04
N PRO A 48 -0.52 12.87 16.00
CA PRO A 48 -1.80 12.49 15.40
C PRO A 48 -1.62 11.97 13.96
N ALA A 49 -2.38 10.94 13.59
CA ALA A 49 -2.31 10.23 12.30
C ALA A 49 -2.15 11.14 11.06
N ARG A 50 -2.74 12.34 11.08
CA ARG A 50 -2.65 13.33 10.00
C ARG A 50 -1.23 13.88 9.73
N HIS A 51 -0.32 13.76 10.69
CA HIS A 51 1.04 14.32 10.65
C HIS A 51 2.12 13.25 10.62
N VAL A 52 1.75 11.97 10.51
CA VAL A 52 2.69 10.85 10.55
C VAL A 52 2.60 10.03 9.27
N LEU A 53 3.75 9.59 8.79
CA LEU A 53 3.90 8.65 7.68
C LEU A 53 4.43 7.33 8.24
N GLY A 54 3.87 6.20 7.81
CA GLY A 54 4.20 4.87 8.32
C GLY A 54 2.95 4.00 8.48
N PRO A 55 3.06 2.82 9.10
CA PRO A 55 4.20 2.31 9.86
C PRO A 55 5.39 1.84 8.98
N TYR A 56 6.61 2.03 9.48
CA TYR A 56 7.85 1.52 8.89
C TYR A 56 8.49 0.47 9.81
N ASP A 57 9.21 -0.48 9.21
CA ASP A 57 9.86 -1.59 9.92
C ASP A 57 11.16 -1.16 10.62
N SER A 58 11.74 -0.02 10.23
CA SER A 58 12.97 0.52 10.82
C SER A 58 12.96 2.04 10.96
N ALA A 59 13.71 2.56 11.92
CA ALA A 59 13.89 4.02 12.09
C ALA A 59 14.53 4.65 10.86
N ALA A 60 15.52 3.99 10.24
CA ALA A 60 16.16 4.48 9.03
C ALA A 60 15.17 4.59 7.85
N ASP A 61 14.24 3.64 7.73
CA ASP A 61 13.18 3.72 6.72
C ASP A 61 12.21 4.88 6.98
N ALA A 62 11.91 5.16 8.24
CA ALA A 62 11.13 6.32 8.63
C ALA A 62 11.88 7.64 8.34
N GLU A 63 13.17 7.75 8.64
CA GLU A 63 13.99 8.94 8.29
C GLU A 63 14.03 9.17 6.78
N GLY A 64 14.18 8.09 6.00
CA GLY A 64 14.18 8.12 4.54
C GLY A 64 12.81 8.34 3.89
N ALA A 65 11.73 8.41 4.67
CA ALA A 65 10.36 8.52 4.14
C ALA A 65 10.18 9.75 3.22
N LEU A 66 10.74 10.90 3.60
CA LEU A 66 10.65 12.12 2.80
C LEU A 66 11.43 12.02 1.49
N GLN A 67 12.60 11.36 1.50
CA GLN A 67 13.40 11.15 0.30
C GLN A 67 12.66 10.23 -0.68
N LYS A 68 12.11 9.12 -0.19
CA LYS A 68 11.33 8.18 -1.00
C LYS A 68 10.08 8.84 -1.60
N VAL A 69 9.37 9.66 -0.83
CA VAL A 69 8.21 10.43 -1.35
C VAL A 69 8.65 11.37 -2.46
N ARG A 70 9.77 12.09 -2.27
CA ARG A 70 10.30 13.01 -3.27
C ARG A 70 10.69 12.29 -4.57
N GLU A 71 11.47 11.22 -4.48
CA GLU A 71 11.88 10.44 -5.67
C GLU A 71 10.67 9.92 -6.44
N ARG A 72 9.66 9.37 -5.74
CA ARG A 72 8.43 8.93 -6.41
C ARG A 72 7.69 10.07 -7.08
N ASN A 73 7.59 11.23 -6.42
CA ASN A 73 6.93 12.40 -7.00
C ASN A 73 7.68 12.86 -8.27
N GLU A 74 9.01 12.92 -8.24
CA GLU A 74 9.82 13.32 -9.40
C GLU A 74 9.67 12.36 -10.58
N VAL A 75 9.63 11.05 -10.32
CA VAL A 75 9.33 10.05 -11.35
C VAL A 75 7.95 10.27 -11.93
N TRP A 76 6.92 10.47 -11.09
CA TRP A 76 5.56 10.68 -11.58
C TRP A 76 5.39 11.99 -12.38
N GLU A 77 6.04 13.08 -11.98
CA GLU A 77 6.05 14.35 -12.71
C GLU A 77 6.75 14.22 -14.08
N ALA A 78 7.88 13.50 -14.13
CA ALA A 78 8.56 13.22 -15.40
C ALA A 78 7.69 12.35 -16.33
N GLU A 79 7.01 11.36 -15.75
CA GLU A 79 6.07 10.51 -16.46
C GLU A 79 4.81 11.28 -16.87
N ASP A 80 4.35 12.31 -16.16
CA ASP A 80 3.22 13.16 -16.57
C ASP A 80 3.60 14.09 -17.72
N ALA A 81 4.79 14.71 -17.65
CA ALA A 81 5.30 15.62 -18.68
C ALA A 81 5.40 14.97 -20.07
N ARG A 82 5.77 13.69 -20.15
CA ARG A 82 5.80 12.96 -21.44
C ARG A 82 4.39 12.72 -22.02
N TRP A 83 3.35 12.54 -21.19
CA TRP A 83 1.97 12.34 -21.69
C TRP A 83 1.33 13.69 -22.07
N ALA A 84 1.63 14.77 -21.34
CA ALA A 84 1.13 16.11 -21.65
C ALA A 84 1.64 16.65 -23.01
N GLY A 85 2.80 16.18 -23.48
CA GLY A 85 3.40 16.59 -24.75
C GLY A 85 2.79 15.93 -26.01
N GLU A 86 2.06 14.83 -25.87
CA GLU A 86 1.46 14.08 -27.00
C GLU A 86 -0.03 14.42 -27.24
N GLY A 87 -0.59 15.35 -26.45
CA GLY A 87 -2.01 15.71 -26.47
C GLY A 87 -2.35 17.12 -27.00
N SER A 88 -1.42 17.82 -27.67
CA SER A 88 -1.68 19.13 -28.30
C SER A 88 -1.75 19.09 -29.82
#